data_AF-A0A357CJH5-F1
#
_entry.id   AF-A0A357CJH5-F1
#
_cell.length_a   1.000
_cell.length_b   1.000
_cell.length_c   1.000
_cell.angle_alpha   90.00
_cell.angle_beta   90.00
_cell.angle_gamma   90.00
#
_symmetry.space_group_name_H-M   'P 1'
#
loop_
_entity.id
_entity.type
_entity.pdbx_description
1 polymer ?
#
loop_
_entity_poly.entity_id
_entity_poly.type
_entity_poly.pdbx_seq_one_letter_code
_entity_poly.pdbx_strand_id
1 'polypeptide(L)' 'MVNQICIAGLIEGLAEGLNFARCAGLDVPKVIDTISKGAAQSWQMDNRWQTMIEGKFDFGFA' A
#
# COMPACT_ATOMS: atom_id res chain seq x y z
N MET A 1 -16.65 -12.85 5.16
CA MET A 1 -15.39 -13.45 4.63
C MET A 1 -15.04 -12.97 3.22
N VAL A 2 -15.96 -12.96 2.25
CA VAL A 2 -15.68 -12.53 0.85
C VAL A 2 -14.97 -11.17 0.76
N ASN A 3 -15.45 -10.14 1.48
CA ASN A 3 -14.81 -8.82 1.50
C ASN A 3 -13.33 -8.86 1.91
N GLN A 4 -13.01 -9.64 2.94
CA GLN A 4 -11.64 -9.74 3.45
C GLN A 4 -10.72 -10.47 2.47
N ILE A 5 -11.26 -11.44 1.71
CA ILE A 5 -10.53 -12.12 0.63
C ILE A 5 -10.22 -11.11 -0.49
N CYS A 6 -11.19 -10.28 -0.90
CA CYS A 6 -10.98 -9.27 -1.93
C CYS A 6 -9.95 -8.21 -1.50
N ILE A 7 -9.99 -7.77 -0.24
CA ILE A 7 -9.10 -6.74 0.29
C ILE A 7 -7.66 -7.28 0.49
N ALA A 8 -7.50 -8.55 0.84
CA ALA A 8 -6.18 -9.14 1.09
C ALA A 8 -5.23 -8.96 -0.11
N GLY A 9 -5.72 -9.20 -1.34
CA GLY A 9 -4.90 -9.03 -2.54
C GLY A 9 -4.48 -7.57 -2.82
N LEU A 10 -5.31 -6.59 -2.44
CA LEU A 10 -4.95 -5.17 -2.54
C LEU A 10 -3.86 -4.80 -1.53
N ILE A 11 -3.94 -5.31 -0.31
CA ILE A 11 -2.94 -5.07 0.74
C ILE A 11 -1.61 -5.74 0.37
N GLU A 12 -1.66 -6.98 -0.12
CA GLU A 12 -0.49 -7.72 -0.60
C GLU A 12 0.20 -6.99 -1.75
N GLY A 13 -0.54 -6.63 -2.79
CA GLY A 13 0.01 -5.89 -3.94
C GLY A 13 0.60 -4.53 -3.55
N LEU A 14 -0.04 -3.81 -2.62
CA LEU A 14 0.51 -2.57 -2.07
C LEU A 14 1.81 -2.82 -1.30
N ALA A 15 1.87 -3.85 -0.46
CA ALA A 15 3.07 -4.20 0.31
C ALA A 15 4.24 -4.55 -0.61
N GLU A 16 4.00 -5.36 -1.64
CA GLU A 16 5.01 -5.73 -2.63
C GLU A 16 5.51 -4.51 -3.41
N GLY A 17 4.60 -3.65 -3.88
CA GLY A 17 4.96 -2.42 -4.60
C GLY A 17 5.80 -1.46 -3.76
N LEU A 18 5.44 -1.27 -2.49
CA LEU A 18 6.20 -0.45 -1.55
C LEU A 18 7.59 -1.05 -1.27
N ASN A 19 7.66 -2.37 -1.07
CA ASN A 19 8.93 -3.06 -0.86
C ASN A 19 9.84 -2.95 -2.09
N PHE A 20 9.29 -3.17 -3.29
CA PHE A 20 10.02 -3.00 -4.55
C PHE A 20 10.57 -1.58 -4.68
N ALA A 21 9.76 -0.55 -4.45
CA ALA A 21 10.20 0.84 -4.52
C ALA A 21 11.35 1.14 -3.55
N ARG A 22 11.29 0.61 -2.32
CA ARG A 22 12.38 0.72 -1.33
C ARG A 22 13.66 0.01 -1.79
N CYS A 23 13.55 -1.22 -2.26
CA CYS A 23 14.69 -1.99 -2.76
C CYS A 23 15.33 -1.33 -3.99
N ALA A 24 14.54 -0.68 -4.83
CA ALA A 24 15.00 0.08 -6.00
C ALA A 24 15.56 1.48 -5.65
N GLY A 25 15.56 1.89 -4.38
CA GLY A 25 16.05 3.20 -3.94
C GLY A 25 15.17 4.37 -4.37
N LEU A 26 13.88 4.12 -4.62
CA LEU A 26 12.93 5.16 -5.04
C LEU A 26 12.39 5.95 -3.84
N ASP A 27 12.03 7.21 -4.10
CA ASP A 27 11.29 8.07 -3.18
C ASP A 27 9.83 7.60 -3.12
N VAL A 28 9.52 6.76 -2.14
CA VAL A 28 8.20 6.13 -2.00
C VAL A 28 7.05 7.14 -1.96
N PRO A 29 7.11 8.24 -1.18
CA PRO A 29 6.11 9.31 -1.24
C PRO A 29 5.85 9.83 -2.66
N LYS A 30 6.89 10.09 -3.46
CA LYS A 30 6.72 10.54 -4.85
C LYS A 30 6.13 9.46 -5.75
N VAL A 31 6.52 8.20 -5.56
CA VAL A 31 5.96 7.06 -6.31
C VAL A 31 4.46 6.99 -6.06
N ILE A 32 4.03 7.02 -4.78
CA ILE A 32 2.62 6.96 -4.41
C ILE A 32 1.86 8.17 -4.97
N ASP A 33 2.36 9.39 -4.81
CA ASP A 33 1.70 10.59 -5.37
C ASP A 33 1.49 10.46 -6.88
N THR A 34 2.49 9.94 -7.60
CA THR A 34 2.44 9.75 -9.06
C THR A 34 1.37 8.74 -9.50
N ILE A 35 1.18 7.64 -8.76
CA ILE A 35 0.28 6.55 -9.15
C ILE A 35 -1.11 6.62 -8.47
N SER A 36 -1.26 7.41 -7.41
CA SER A 36 -2.47 7.52 -6.57
C SER A 36 -3.72 7.99 -7.31
N LYS A 37 -3.58 8.57 -8.50
CA LYS A 37 -4.72 9.05 -9.32
C LYS A 37 -5.01 8.16 -10.53
N GLY A 38 -4.28 7.05 -10.69
CA GLY A 38 -4.40 6.13 -11.81
C GLY A 38 -5.16 4.84 -11.48
N ALA A 39 -5.12 3.87 -12.39
CA ALA A 39 -5.79 2.57 -12.24
C ALA A 39 -5.25 1.71 -11.07
N ALA A 40 -4.08 2.04 -10.54
CA ALA A 40 -3.47 1.37 -9.39
C ALA A 40 -4.00 1.88 -8.03
N GLN A 41 -4.84 2.91 -8.03
CA GLN A 41 -5.40 3.50 -6.81
C GLN A 41 -6.23 2.47 -6.04
N SER A 42 -6.17 2.56 -4.70
CA SER A 42 -7.06 1.84 -3.80
C SER A 42 -7.22 2.60 -2.49
N TRP A 43 -8.28 2.31 -1.72
CA TRP A 43 -8.46 2.89 -0.39
C TRP A 43 -7.27 2.57 0.52
N GLN A 44 -6.71 1.37 0.41
CA GLN A 44 -5.52 0.93 1.14
C GLN A 44 -4.30 1.78 0.77
N MET A 45 -4.13 2.09 -0.52
CA MET A 45 -3.07 2.98 -0.96
C MET A 45 -3.21 4.36 -0.34
N ASP A 46 -4.40 4.94 -0.28
CA ASP A 46 -4.58 6.30 0.27
C ASP A 46 -4.38 6.36 1.79
N ASN A 47 -4.72 5.28 2.51
CA ASN A 47 -4.85 5.30 3.97
C ASN A 47 -3.77 4.52 4.72
N ARG A 48 -3.04 3.60 4.07
CA ARG A 48 -2.15 2.64 4.77
C ARG A 48 -0.68 2.75 4.38
N TRP A 49 -0.36 3.31 3.21
CA TRP A 49 1.02 3.28 2.70
C TRP A 49 2.05 3.90 3.67
N GLN A 50 1.69 4.99 4.36
CA GLN A 50 2.57 5.69 5.32
C GLN A 50 2.94 4.79 6.50
N THR A 51 1.95 4.15 7.12
CA THR A 51 2.20 3.30 8.28
C THR A 51 2.96 2.03 7.90
N MET A 52 2.72 1.50 6.68
CA MET A 52 3.46 0.37 6.13
C MET A 52 4.95 0.67 5.94
N ILE A 53 5.31 1.85 5.42
CA ILE A 53 6.73 2.22 5.27
C ILE A 53 7.41 2.58 6.59
N GLU A 54 6.64 3.07 7.56
CA GLU A 54 7.10 3.34 8.93
C GLU A 54 7.21 2.08 9.79
N GLY A 55 6.78 0.92 9.30
CA GLY A 55 6.80 -0.33 10.05
C GLY A 55 5.84 -0.35 11.25
N LYS A 56 4.79 0.48 11.22
CA LYS A 56 3.76 0.54 12.26
C LYS A 56 2.58 -0.31 11.81
N PHE A 57 2.26 -1.36 12.55
CA PHE A 57 1.21 -2.32 12.18
C PHE A 57 0.17 -2.54 13.30
N ASP A 58 0.20 -1.74 14.37
CA ASP A 58 -0.75 -1.81 15.49
C ASP A 58 -2.13 -1.24 15.13
N PHE A 59 -2.77 -1.84 14.14
CA PHE A 59 -4.13 -1.56 13.72
C PHE A 59 -4.84 -2.90 13.56
N GLY A 60 -6.04 -3.05 14.13
CA GLY A 60 -6.85 -4.23 13.88
C GLY A 60 -7.17 -4.41 12.39
N PHE A 61 -7.79 -5.54 12.03
CA PHE A 61 -8.45 -5.70 10.73
C PHE A 61 -9.63 -4.72 10.65
N ALA A 62 -9.39 -3.53 10.11
CA ALA A 62 -10.41 -2.60 9.67
C ALA A 62 -10.30 -2.45 8.15
#